data_AF-D5U4V1-F1
#
_entry.id   AF-D5U4V1-F1
#
_cell.length_a   1.000
_cell.length_b   1.000
_cell.length_c   1.000
_cell.angle_alpha   90.00
_cell.angle_beta   90.00
_cell.angle_gamma   90.00
#
_symmetry.space_group_name_H-M   'P 1'
#
loop_
_entity.id
_entity.type
_entity.pdbx_description
1 polymer ?
#
loop_
_entity_poly.entity_id
_entity_poly.type
_entity_poly.pdbx_seq_one_letter_code
_entity_poly.pdbx_strand_id
1 'polypeptide(L)'
;MKKIKKITHSDLCCLTAKYFLESIALIEYKCLLVKENPDVLIFDNYSNTTLYEIKTDIKDFRRDLLKPHRIVYKLDSKMRIETFKSSIGTNRYYVCPEGLIKKEDLPIGWGLIWYYDNGNFKIQKKSGAFKIDKGLENRLLINTIKRIKHGKCSNILIRDYIEYE
;
A
#
# COMPACT_ATOMS: atom_id res chain seq x y z
N MET A 1 -7.13 -9.91 33.42
CA MET A 1 -6.88 -10.10 31.97
C MET A 1 -6.65 -8.73 31.34
N LYS A 2 -5.45 -8.44 30.81
CA LYS A 2 -5.22 -7.17 30.09
C LYS A 2 -6.04 -7.22 28.80
N LYS A 3 -6.98 -6.28 28.59
CA LYS A 3 -7.64 -6.10 27.30
C LYS A 3 -6.56 -5.83 26.25
N ILE A 4 -6.35 -6.76 25.33
CA ILE A 4 -5.51 -6.52 24.15
C ILE A 4 -6.20 -5.40 23.38
N LYS A 5 -5.54 -4.25 23.27
CA LYS A 5 -6.07 -3.12 22.50
C LYS A 5 -6.11 -3.56 21.04
N LYS A 6 -7.33 -3.68 20.47
CA LYS A 6 -7.50 -4.01 19.06
C LYS A 6 -6.81 -2.93 18.23
N ILE A 7 -5.89 -3.33 17.36
CA ILE A 7 -5.17 -2.41 16.46
C ILE A 7 -6.17 -1.68 15.56
N THR A 8 -6.05 -0.37 15.45
CA THR A 8 -6.88 0.42 14.55
C THR A 8 -6.31 0.39 13.13
N HIS A 9 -7.13 0.76 12.14
CA HIS A 9 -6.68 0.88 10.75
C HIS A 9 -5.51 1.87 10.63
N SER A 10 -5.64 3.07 11.18
CA SER A 10 -4.59 4.10 11.13
C SER A 10 -3.31 3.69 11.88
N ASP A 11 -3.44 2.98 13.02
CA ASP A 11 -2.27 2.42 13.71
C ASP A 11 -1.51 1.45 12.79
N LEU A 12 -2.23 0.56 12.11
CA LEU A 12 -1.63 -0.43 11.22
C LEU A 12 -1.07 0.21 9.93
N CYS A 13 -1.69 1.27 9.40
CA CYS A 13 -1.12 2.10 8.34
C CYS A 13 0.24 2.66 8.75
N CYS A 14 0.31 3.31 9.92
CA CYS A 14 1.54 3.90 10.44
C CYS A 14 2.63 2.85 10.68
N LEU A 15 2.28 1.72 11.28
CA LEU A 15 3.22 0.63 11.53
C LEU A 15 3.75 0.01 10.24
N THR A 16 2.87 -0.19 9.25
CA THR A 16 3.24 -0.71 7.92
C THR A 16 4.20 0.26 7.23
N ALA A 17 3.86 1.55 7.19
CA ALA A 17 4.70 2.56 6.59
C ALA A 17 6.10 2.63 7.22
N LYS A 18 6.18 2.56 8.57
CA LYS A 18 7.47 2.56 9.28
C LYS A 18 8.28 1.29 9.03
N TYR A 19 7.64 0.13 9.09
CA TYR A 19 8.31 -1.16 8.96
C TYR A 19 8.87 -1.38 7.57
N PHE A 20 8.14 -0.97 6.53
CA PHE A 20 8.49 -1.18 5.13
C PHE A 20 9.03 0.07 4.44
N LEU A 21 9.31 1.16 5.17
CA LEU A 21 9.83 2.38 4.56
C LEU A 21 11.07 2.04 3.72
N GLU A 22 11.13 2.54 2.50
CA GLU A 22 12.31 2.46 1.65
C GLU A 22 12.89 3.86 1.41
N SER A 23 12.15 4.71 0.72
CA SER A 23 12.53 6.11 0.49
C SER A 23 11.45 7.06 0.95
N ILE A 24 10.23 6.93 0.41
CA ILE A 24 9.10 7.79 0.76
C ILE A 24 7.87 6.91 0.99
N ALA A 25 7.17 7.11 2.11
CA ALA A 25 5.86 6.51 2.35
C ALA A 25 4.78 7.59 2.42
N LEU A 26 3.68 7.37 1.69
CA LEU A 26 2.45 8.14 1.76
C LEU A 26 1.40 7.35 2.54
N ILE A 27 0.87 7.92 3.61
CA ILE A 27 -0.01 7.25 4.59
C ILE A 27 -1.42 7.85 4.52
N GLU A 28 -2.44 7.03 4.32
CA GLU A 28 -3.85 7.40 4.16
C GLU A 28 -4.00 8.60 3.21
N TYR A 29 -3.29 8.54 2.08
CA TYR A 29 -2.98 9.72 1.29
C TYR A 29 -4.08 10.02 0.28
N LYS A 30 -4.77 11.13 0.48
CA LYS A 30 -5.86 11.59 -0.40
C LYS A 30 -5.36 12.61 -1.40
N CYS A 31 -5.57 12.39 -2.69
CA CYS A 31 -5.18 13.34 -3.74
C CYS A 31 -6.29 13.50 -4.77
N LEU A 32 -6.83 14.71 -4.96
CA LEU A 32 -7.90 14.96 -5.93
C LEU A 32 -7.50 14.67 -7.39
N LEU A 33 -6.20 14.60 -7.68
CA LEU A 33 -5.67 14.31 -9.01
C LEU A 33 -5.65 12.81 -9.35
N VAL A 34 -5.92 11.94 -8.36
CA VAL A 34 -5.88 10.48 -8.50
C VAL A 34 -7.14 9.88 -7.87
N LYS A 35 -7.80 8.96 -8.57
CA LYS A 35 -9.04 8.35 -8.06
C LYS A 35 -8.80 7.24 -7.04
N GLU A 36 -7.64 6.60 -7.10
CA GLU A 36 -7.20 5.60 -6.13
C GLU A 36 -6.43 6.29 -5.00
N ASN A 37 -7.02 6.32 -3.80
CA ASN A 37 -6.36 6.83 -2.59
C ASN A 37 -5.76 5.63 -1.84
N PRO A 38 -4.42 5.54 -1.71
CA PRO A 38 -3.78 4.42 -1.03
C PRO A 38 -3.86 4.56 0.50
N ASP A 39 -4.01 3.42 1.19
CA ASP A 39 -3.81 3.35 2.65
C ASP A 39 -2.33 3.55 3.00
N VAL A 40 -1.42 2.82 2.34
CA VAL A 40 0.02 3.12 2.36
C VAL A 40 0.61 2.87 0.97
N LEU A 41 1.30 3.87 0.41
CA LEU A 41 2.09 3.74 -0.80
C LEU A 41 3.54 4.06 -0.51
N ILE A 42 4.45 3.12 -0.78
CA ILE A 42 5.88 3.30 -0.57
C ILE A 42 6.58 3.36 -1.92
N PHE A 43 7.45 4.35 -2.08
CA PHE A 43 8.39 4.50 -3.18
C PHE A 43 9.77 4.01 -2.74
N ASP A 44 10.37 3.16 -3.57
CA ASP A 44 11.78 2.77 -3.44
C ASP A 44 12.71 3.76 -4.17
N ASN A 45 14.02 3.53 -4.06
CA ASN A 45 15.05 4.34 -4.72
C ASN A 45 15.11 4.14 -6.25
N TYR A 46 14.41 3.15 -6.80
CA TYR A 46 14.48 2.72 -8.19
C TYR A 46 13.19 3.00 -8.96
N SER A 47 12.32 3.88 -8.42
CA SER A 47 11.01 4.25 -8.99
C SER A 47 9.98 3.12 -9.04
N ASN A 48 10.18 2.03 -8.28
CA ASN A 48 9.11 1.08 -8.01
C ASN A 48 8.29 1.53 -6.81
N THR A 49 7.06 1.05 -6.78
CA THR A 49 6.12 1.34 -5.73
C THR A 49 5.51 0.07 -5.18
N THR A 50 5.27 0.06 -3.88
CA THR A 50 4.50 -0.97 -3.21
C THR A 50 3.28 -0.34 -2.55
N LEU A 51 2.10 -0.78 -2.99
CA LEU A 51 0.81 -0.43 -2.39
C LEU A 51 0.47 -1.44 -1.30
N TYR A 52 0.18 -0.95 -0.10
CA TYR A 52 -0.35 -1.74 0.99
C TYR A 52 -1.76 -1.25 1.31
N GLU A 53 -2.75 -2.13 1.13
CA GLU A 53 -4.14 -1.91 1.50
C GLU A 53 -4.41 -2.54 2.86
N ILE A 54 -4.78 -1.71 3.84
CA ILE A 54 -4.88 -2.13 5.24
C ILE A 54 -6.31 -2.55 5.54
N LYS A 55 -6.48 -3.74 6.12
CA LYS A 55 -7.79 -4.28 6.49
C LYS A 55 -7.78 -4.75 7.94
N THR A 56 -8.69 -4.20 8.75
CA THR A 56 -8.92 -4.60 10.14
C THR A 56 -10.28 -5.28 10.35
N ASP A 57 -11.08 -5.39 9.27
CA ASP A 57 -12.40 -6.01 9.24
C ASP A 57 -12.62 -6.73 7.90
N ILE A 58 -13.19 -7.95 7.94
CA ILE A 58 -13.47 -8.76 6.76
C ILE A 58 -14.52 -8.13 5.84
N LYS A 59 -15.47 -7.35 6.38
CA LYS A 59 -16.48 -6.63 5.59
C LYS A 59 -15.82 -5.55 4.75
N ASP A 60 -14.83 -4.86 5.30
CA ASP A 60 -14.08 -3.85 4.54
C ASP A 60 -13.28 -4.49 3.41
N PHE A 61 -12.63 -5.63 3.68
CA PHE A 61 -11.95 -6.41 2.64
C PHE A 61 -12.89 -6.81 1.50
N ARG A 62 -14.05 -7.39 1.82
CA ARG A 62 -15.04 -7.81 0.81
C ARG A 62 -15.52 -6.66 -0.08
N ARG A 63 -15.71 -5.47 0.49
CA ARG A 63 -16.07 -4.28 -0.27
C ARG A 63 -14.91 -3.81 -1.17
N ASP A 64 -13.67 -3.94 -0.71
CA ASP A 64 -12.49 -3.57 -1.49
C ASP A 64 -12.32 -4.44 -2.75
N LEU A 65 -12.63 -5.74 -2.66
CA LEU A 65 -12.55 -6.68 -3.78
C LEU A 65 -13.38 -6.24 -5.01
N LEU A 66 -14.46 -5.49 -4.79
CA LEU A 66 -15.34 -5.03 -5.86
C LEU A 66 -14.79 -3.79 -6.60
N LYS A 67 -13.69 -3.20 -6.14
CA LYS A 67 -13.10 -2.02 -6.79
C LYS A 67 -12.52 -2.40 -8.15
N PRO A 68 -12.69 -1.55 -9.20
CA PRO A 68 -12.13 -1.82 -10.54
C PRO A 68 -10.60 -2.03 -10.57
N HIS A 69 -9.86 -1.45 -9.61
CA HIS A 69 -8.40 -1.60 -9.47
C HIS A 69 -7.98 -2.98 -8.91
N ARG A 70 -8.95 -3.87 -8.59
CA ARG A 70 -8.72 -5.25 -8.15
C ARG A 70 -9.11 -6.29 -9.21
N ILE A 71 -9.89 -5.88 -10.21
CA ILE A 71 -10.38 -6.75 -11.28
C ILE A 71 -9.30 -6.86 -12.35
N VAL A 72 -8.71 -8.04 -12.48
CA VAL A 72 -7.72 -8.34 -13.53
C VAL A 72 -8.42 -8.44 -14.88
N TYR A 73 -7.86 -7.76 -15.87
CA TYR A 73 -8.36 -7.76 -17.23
C TYR A 73 -7.48 -8.58 -18.18
N LYS A 74 -6.14 -8.46 -18.07
CA LYS A 74 -5.18 -9.22 -18.88
C LYS A 74 -3.78 -9.19 -18.29
N LEU A 75 -2.86 -9.92 -18.91
CA LEU A 75 -1.42 -9.72 -18.74
C LEU A 75 -0.86 -8.90 -19.91
N ASP A 76 0.12 -8.03 -19.64
CA ASP A 76 0.87 -7.33 -20.68
C ASP A 76 1.97 -8.22 -21.30
N SER A 77 2.65 -7.73 -22.33
CA SER A 77 3.72 -8.47 -23.02
C SER A 77 4.93 -8.81 -22.15
N LYS A 78 5.03 -8.22 -20.95
CA LYS A 78 6.07 -8.46 -19.95
C LYS A 78 5.53 -9.25 -18.75
N MET A 79 4.41 -9.95 -18.92
CA MET A 79 3.75 -10.75 -17.90
C MET A 79 3.29 -9.94 -16.67
N ARG A 80 3.09 -8.63 -16.81
CA ARG A 80 2.55 -7.79 -15.74
C ARG A 80 1.03 -7.81 -15.76
N ILE A 81 0.45 -7.75 -14.58
CA ILE A 81 -0.99 -7.80 -14.39
C ILE A 81 -1.61 -6.44 -14.72
N GLU A 82 -2.54 -6.41 -15.66
CA GLU A 82 -3.35 -5.24 -15.98
C GLU A 82 -4.73 -5.36 -15.33
N THR A 83 -5.17 -4.29 -14.66
CA THR A 83 -6.50 -4.20 -14.05
C THR A 83 -7.45 -3.37 -14.91
N PHE A 84 -8.76 -3.49 -14.66
CA PHE A 84 -9.79 -2.81 -15.45
C PHE A 84 -9.68 -1.28 -15.44
N LYS A 85 -9.08 -0.69 -14.41
CA LYS A 85 -8.69 0.73 -14.35
C LYS A 85 -7.19 0.87 -14.13
N SER A 86 -6.61 1.95 -14.65
CA SER A 86 -5.24 2.35 -14.32
C SER A 86 -5.11 2.52 -12.81
N SER A 87 -3.99 2.06 -12.27
CA SER A 87 -3.76 1.96 -10.83
C SER A 87 -2.30 2.23 -10.51
N ILE A 88 -2.05 2.42 -9.21
CA ILE A 88 -0.72 2.63 -8.62
C ILE A 88 -0.19 1.33 -8.00
N GLY A 89 1.07 1.33 -7.57
CA GLY A 89 1.69 0.19 -6.89
C GLY A 89 2.07 -0.93 -7.86
N THR A 90 3.36 -1.02 -8.19
CA THR A 90 3.93 -2.13 -8.96
C THR A 90 3.75 -3.45 -8.21
N ASN A 91 3.98 -3.43 -6.90
CA ASN A 91 3.64 -4.52 -6.00
C ASN A 91 2.42 -4.12 -5.16
N ARG A 92 1.58 -5.10 -4.81
CA ARG A 92 0.33 -4.85 -4.08
C ARG A 92 0.11 -5.91 -3.02
N TYR A 93 -0.07 -5.45 -1.79
CA TYR A 93 -0.31 -6.30 -0.64
C TYR A 93 -1.58 -5.87 0.08
N TYR A 94 -2.39 -6.84 0.49
CA TYR A 94 -3.24 -6.62 1.65
C TYR A 94 -2.41 -6.83 2.91
N VAL A 95 -2.64 -5.98 3.91
CA VAL A 95 -2.06 -6.13 5.25
C VAL A 95 -3.19 -6.17 6.27
N CYS A 96 -3.18 -7.19 7.12
CA CYS A 96 -4.21 -7.37 8.14
C CYS A 96 -3.65 -8.06 9.38
N PRO A 97 -4.36 -8.02 10.52
CA PRO A 97 -4.10 -8.92 11.63
C PRO A 97 -4.10 -10.38 11.17
N GLU A 98 -3.31 -11.21 11.86
CA GLU A 98 -3.24 -12.65 11.62
C GLU A 98 -4.63 -13.29 11.51
N GLY A 99 -4.80 -14.15 10.49
CA GLY A 99 -6.01 -14.93 10.29
C GLY A 99 -7.22 -14.18 9.75
N LEU A 100 -7.19 -12.84 9.63
CA LEU A 100 -8.33 -12.07 9.12
C LEU A 100 -8.63 -12.37 7.64
N ILE A 101 -7.58 -12.38 6.80
CA ILE A 101 -7.68 -12.66 5.36
C ILE A 101 -6.82 -13.89 5.07
N LYS A 102 -7.33 -14.82 4.25
CA LYS A 102 -6.58 -15.99 3.79
C LYS A 102 -6.02 -15.75 2.38
N LYS A 103 -4.91 -16.41 2.05
CA LYS A 103 -4.20 -16.22 0.77
C LYS A 103 -5.04 -16.65 -0.45
N GLU A 104 -6.00 -17.54 -0.22
CA GLU A 104 -6.95 -18.07 -1.20
C GLU A 104 -8.06 -17.06 -1.54
N ASP A 105 -8.37 -16.13 -0.63
CA ASP A 105 -9.42 -15.12 -0.82
C ASP A 105 -8.94 -13.90 -1.61
N LEU A 106 -7.64 -13.82 -1.90
CA LEU A 106 -7.04 -12.65 -2.54
C LEU A 106 -7.42 -12.52 -4.01
N PRO A 107 -7.56 -11.29 -4.55
CA PRO A 107 -7.58 -11.09 -5.98
C PRO A 107 -6.31 -11.62 -6.63
N ILE A 108 -6.42 -11.98 -7.90
CA ILE A 108 -5.31 -12.53 -8.69
C ILE A 108 -4.10 -11.59 -8.62
N GLY A 109 -2.94 -12.17 -8.27
CA GLY A 109 -1.65 -11.48 -8.19
C GLY A 109 -1.41 -10.64 -6.93
N TRP A 110 -2.42 -10.37 -6.11
CA TRP A 110 -2.19 -9.67 -4.85
C TRP A 110 -1.40 -10.53 -3.86
N GLY A 111 -0.50 -9.88 -3.12
CA GLY A 111 0.16 -10.44 -1.97
C GLY A 111 -0.63 -10.25 -0.67
N LEU A 112 -0.20 -10.96 0.36
CA LEU A 112 -0.77 -10.88 1.71
C LEU A 112 0.34 -10.85 2.75
N ILE A 113 0.21 -9.93 3.68
CA ILE A 113 1.06 -9.77 4.84
C ILE A 113 0.18 -9.83 6.08
N TRP A 114 0.57 -10.64 7.04
CA TRP A 114 -0.04 -10.63 8.37
C TRP A 114 0.78 -9.80 9.34
N TYR A 115 0.08 -9.01 10.12
CA TYR A 115 0.58 -8.36 11.31
C TYR A 115 0.23 -9.20 12.55
N TYR A 116 1.21 -9.42 13.39
CA TYR A 116 1.09 -10.22 14.61
C TYR A 116 1.09 -9.30 15.84
N ASP A 117 0.44 -9.76 16.92
CA ASP A 117 0.33 -8.99 18.17
C ASP A 117 1.69 -8.70 18.84
N ASN A 118 2.76 -9.41 18.46
CA ASN A 118 4.13 -9.14 18.88
C ASN A 118 4.82 -8.01 18.08
N GLY A 119 4.11 -7.35 17.18
CA GLY A 119 4.61 -6.25 16.35
C GLY A 119 5.26 -6.66 15.04
N ASN A 120 5.36 -7.96 14.75
CA ASN A 120 6.03 -8.46 13.53
C ASN A 120 5.09 -8.52 12.33
N PHE A 121 5.69 -8.41 11.15
CA PHE A 121 5.03 -8.62 9.86
C PHE A 121 5.57 -9.89 9.18
N LYS A 122 4.68 -10.72 8.62
CA LYS A 122 5.06 -11.90 7.86
C LYS A 122 4.32 -11.97 6.52
N ILE A 123 5.08 -12.14 5.46
CA ILE A 123 4.53 -12.37 4.11
C ILE A 123 3.95 -13.78 4.05
N GLN A 124 2.64 -13.88 3.79
CA GLN A 124 1.92 -15.13 3.57
C GLN A 124 1.84 -15.49 2.09
N LYS A 125 1.83 -14.47 1.23
CA LYS A 125 1.85 -14.60 -0.23
C LYS A 125 2.55 -13.40 -0.84
N LYS A 126 3.51 -13.64 -1.73
CA LYS A 126 4.20 -12.56 -2.48
C LYS A 126 3.26 -11.97 -3.53
N SER A 127 3.39 -10.66 -3.76
CA SER A 127 2.73 -9.99 -4.88
C SER A 127 3.33 -10.43 -6.21
N GLY A 128 2.50 -10.51 -7.24
CA GLY A 128 2.95 -10.42 -8.63
C GLY A 128 3.26 -8.97 -9.02
N ALA A 129 3.77 -8.76 -10.22
CA ALA A 129 4.02 -7.43 -10.76
C ALA A 129 2.78 -6.90 -11.49
N PHE A 130 2.32 -5.71 -11.11
CA PHE A 130 1.23 -5.01 -11.76
C PHE A 130 1.76 -3.97 -12.74
N LYS A 131 1.05 -3.79 -13.85
CA LYS A 131 1.28 -2.65 -14.72
C LYS A 131 0.65 -1.42 -14.08
N ILE A 132 1.47 -0.40 -13.89
CA ILE A 132 1.08 0.86 -13.28
C ILE A 132 0.98 1.98 -14.30
N ASP A 133 0.21 3.01 -13.94
CA ASP A 133 0.27 4.31 -14.60
C ASP A 133 1.23 5.22 -13.81
N LYS A 134 2.48 5.31 -14.28
CA LYS A 134 3.51 6.19 -13.67
C LYS A 134 3.07 7.66 -13.60
N GLY A 135 2.19 8.10 -14.49
CA GLY A 135 1.64 9.46 -14.46
C GLY A 135 0.80 9.72 -13.21
N LEU A 136 0.06 8.72 -12.70
CA LEU A 136 -0.68 8.83 -11.44
C LEU A 136 0.26 8.97 -10.24
N GLU A 137 1.31 8.16 -10.17
CA GLU A 137 2.28 8.20 -9.08
C GLU A 137 3.10 9.50 -9.08
N ASN A 138 3.49 9.98 -10.25
CA ASN A 138 4.13 11.29 -10.39
C ASN A 138 3.23 12.42 -9.87
N ARG A 139 1.91 12.37 -10.12
CA ARG A 139 0.96 13.35 -9.57
C ARG A 139 0.89 13.28 -8.05
N LEU A 140 0.99 12.08 -7.46
CA LEU A 140 1.08 11.91 -6.01
C LEU A 140 2.35 12.57 -5.47
N LEU A 141 3.53 12.28 -6.03
CA LEU A 141 4.81 12.88 -5.63
C LEU A 141 4.81 14.41 -5.78
N ILE A 142 4.29 14.95 -6.89
CA ILE A 142 4.14 16.40 -7.07
C ILE A 142 3.25 17.00 -5.97
N ASN A 143 2.14 16.33 -5.61
CA ASN A 143 1.30 16.79 -4.51
C ASN A 143 2.03 16.70 -3.16
N THR A 144 2.83 15.65 -2.94
CA THR A 144 3.65 15.44 -1.74
C THR A 144 4.64 16.58 -1.54
N ILE A 145 5.39 16.95 -2.59
CA ILE A 145 6.34 18.08 -2.55
C ILE A 145 5.62 19.39 -2.19
N LYS A 146 4.44 19.64 -2.79
CA LYS A 146 3.63 20.82 -2.45
C LYS A 146 3.21 20.81 -0.98
N ARG A 147 2.78 19.67 -0.44
CA ARG A 147 2.41 19.54 0.98
C ARG A 147 3.58 19.81 1.91
N ILE A 148 4.76 19.26 1.60
CA ILE A 148 5.98 19.49 2.38
C ILE A 148 6.32 20.97 2.42
N LYS A 149 6.30 21.65 1.26
CA LYS A 149 6.52 23.10 1.18
C LYS A 149 5.55 23.91 2.05
N HIS A 150 4.34 23.41 2.27
CA HIS A 150 3.32 24.04 3.12
C HIS A 150 3.26 23.49 4.55
N GLY A 151 4.24 22.68 4.98
CA GLY A 151 4.30 22.10 6.32
C GLY A 151 3.24 21.02 6.60
N LYS A 152 2.56 20.48 5.58
CA LYS A 152 1.49 19.48 5.70
C LYS A 152 2.03 18.04 5.60
N CYS A 153 2.91 17.65 6.53
CA CYS A 153 3.70 16.42 6.45
C CYS A 153 3.19 15.24 7.27
N SER A 154 2.07 15.36 8.01
CA SER A 154 1.60 14.34 8.97
C SER A 154 1.43 12.92 8.40
N ASN A 155 1.22 12.85 7.09
CA ASN A 155 0.90 11.63 6.34
C ASN A 155 2.02 11.24 5.36
N ILE A 156 3.21 11.79 5.55
CA ILE A 156 4.37 11.61 4.69
C ILE A 156 5.55 11.20 5.58
N LEU A 157 6.13 10.04 5.31
CA LEU A 157 7.42 9.66 5.88
C LEU A 157 8.46 9.70 4.76
N ILE A 158 9.62 10.26 5.08
CA ILE A 158 10.78 10.29 4.19
C ILE A 158 11.92 9.66 4.97
N ARG A 159 12.61 8.70 4.36
CA ARG A 159 13.88 8.21 4.88
C ARG A 159 14.93 9.25 4.55
N ASP A 160 15.56 9.80 5.58
CA ASP A 160 16.65 10.75 5.39
C ASP A 160 17.79 10.12 4.60
N TYR A 161 18.45 10.92 3.76
CA TYR A 161 19.67 10.49 3.10
C TYR A 161 20.75 10.28 4.17
N ILE A 162 21.48 9.18 4.05
CA ILE A 162 22.80 9.09 4.65
C ILE A 162 23.69 9.94 3.73
N GLU A 163 24.11 11.11 4.20
CA GLU A 163 25.18 11.85 3.52
C GLU A 163 26.42 10.96 3.52
N TYR A 164 27.00 10.70 2.34
CA TYR A 164 28.37 10.23 2.29
C TYR A 164 29.23 11.46 2.56
N GLU A 165 29.80 11.54 3.77
CA GLU A 165 30.90 12.47 4.08
C GLU A 165 32.09 12.27 3.14
#